data_AF-A0AAJ2VET9-F1
#
_entry.id   AF-A0AAJ2VET9-F1
#
_cell.length_a   1.000
_cell.length_b   1.000
_cell.length_c   1.000
_cell.angle_alpha   90.00
_cell.angle_beta   90.00
_cell.angle_gamma   90.00
#
_symmetry.space_group_name_H-M   'P 1'
#
loop_
_entity.id
_entity.type
_entity.pdbx_description
1 polymer ?
#
loop_
_entity_poly.entity_id
_entity_poly.type
_entity_poly.pdbx_seq_one_letter_code
_entity_poly.pdbx_strand_id
1 'polypeptide(L)' 'MTPAPLLQFTSVRTRGVGGKTLIGLKHTTKTSAGLPVTTTWVEMLPEDVERLIKALQDTLTELGRQ' A
#
# COMPACT_ATOMS: atom_id res chain seq x y z
N MET A 1 10.33 9.91 -22.22
CA MET A 1 10.04 9.24 -20.93
C MET A 1 8.54 9.00 -20.87
N THR A 2 8.10 7.78 -20.54
CA THR A 2 6.68 7.51 -20.25
C THR A 2 6.39 8.02 -18.85
N PRO A 3 5.34 8.84 -18.63
CA PRO A 3 5.01 9.32 -17.28
C PRO A 3 4.73 8.15 -16.35
N ALA A 4 5.33 8.18 -15.15
CA ALA A 4 5.02 7.19 -14.13
C ALA A 4 3.52 7.29 -13.76
N PRO A 5 2.82 6.15 -13.61
CA PRO A 5 1.44 6.15 -13.12
C PRO A 5 1.33 6.84 -11.77
N LEU A 6 0.32 7.70 -11.61
CA LEU A 6 0.09 8.43 -10.36
C LEU A 6 -0.80 7.61 -9.44
N LEU A 7 -0.39 7.43 -8.18
CA LEU A 7 -1.23 6.81 -7.16
C LEU A 7 -2.54 7.61 -7.03
N GLN A 8 -3.66 6.90 -7.05
CA GLN A 8 -4.99 7.48 -6.81
C GLN A 8 -5.42 7.19 -5.37
N PHE A 9 -5.42 5.92 -5.00
CA PHE A 9 -5.76 5.48 -3.65
C PHE A 9 -5.19 4.10 -3.37
N THR A 10 -5.08 3.79 -2.08
CA THR A 10 -4.73 2.46 -1.57
C THR A 10 -5.96 1.86 -0.92
N SER A 11 -6.32 0.65 -1.33
CA SER A 11 -7.38 -0.14 -0.69
C SER A 11 -6.78 -1.05 0.38
N VAL A 12 -7.49 -1.18 1.50
CA VAL A 12 -7.15 -2.10 2.60
C VAL A 12 -8.29 -3.10 2.75
N ARG A 13 -7.96 -4.37 3.01
CA ARG A 13 -8.94 -5.40 3.36
C ARG A 13 -8.39 -6.31 4.45
N THR A 14 -9.29 -7.01 5.14
CA THR A 14 -8.94 -8.16 5.98
C THR A 14 -9.41 -9.44 5.30
N ARG A 15 -8.65 -10.53 5.45
CA ARG A 15 -9.00 -11.84 4.91
C ARG A 15 -8.62 -12.95 5.87
N GLY A 16 -9.55 -13.85 6.18
CA GLY A 16 -9.26 -15.09 6.90
C GLY A 16 -8.74 -16.18 5.95
N VAL A 17 -7.57 -16.75 6.22
CA VAL A 17 -7.00 -17.89 5.46
C VAL A 17 -6.39 -18.88 6.44
N GLY A 18 -6.88 -20.11 6.47
CA GLY A 18 -6.32 -21.18 7.31
C GLY A 18 -6.30 -20.85 8.81
N GLY A 19 -7.33 -20.17 9.32
CA GLY A 19 -7.42 -19.75 10.73
C GLY A 19 -6.57 -18.52 11.09
N LYS A 20 -5.83 -17.94 10.13
CA LYS A 20 -5.06 -16.71 10.31
C LYS A 20 -5.77 -15.53 9.65
N THR A 21 -5.70 -14.37 10.29
CA THR A 21 -6.15 -13.10 9.71
C THR A 21 -4.98 -12.48 8.96
N LEU A 22 -5.19 -12.13 7.70
CA LEU A 22 -4.26 -11.36 6.87
C LEU A 22 -4.84 -9.98 6.58
N ILE A 23 -3.97 -9.00 6.40
CA ILE A 23 -4.29 -7.65 5.97
C ILE A 23 -3.73 -7.46 4.56
N GLY A 24 -4.63 -7.19 3.62
CA GLY A 24 -4.32 -6.98 2.22
C GLY A 24 -4.24 -5.49 1.88
N LEU A 25 -3.19 -5.10 1.17
CA LEU A 25 -3.04 -3.78 0.56
C LEU A 25 -3.07 -3.88 -0.97
N LYS A 26 -3.74 -2.93 -1.63
CA LYS A 26 -3.74 -2.82 -3.09
C LYS A 26 -3.68 -1.36 -3.52
N HIS A 27 -2.76 -1.04 -4.42
CA HIS A 27 -2.69 0.30 -5.00
C HIS A 27 -3.50 0.38 -6.28
N THR A 28 -4.23 1.47 -6.43
CA THR A 28 -4.83 1.87 -7.70
C THR A 28 -4.10 3.11 -8.18
N THR A 29 -3.50 3.01 -9.36
CA THR A 29 -2.78 4.09 -10.04
C THR A 29 -3.53 4.50 -11.30
N LYS A 30 -3.24 5.68 -11.83
CA LYS A 30 -3.78 6.18 -13.09
C LYS A 30 -2.65 6.41 -14.07
N THR A 31 -2.76 5.84 -15.26
CA THR A 31 -1.78 6.08 -16.33
C THR A 31 -1.92 7.51 -16.88
N SER A 32 -0.95 7.95 -17.67
CA SER A 32 -1.04 9.23 -18.39
C SER A 32 -2.24 9.34 -19.32
N ALA A 33 -2.73 8.21 -19.86
CA ALA A 33 -3.96 8.14 -20.66
C ALA A 33 -5.25 8.15 -19.82
N GLY A 34 -5.13 8.29 -18.50
CA GLY A 34 -6.25 8.35 -17.57
C GLY A 34 -6.89 7.00 -17.22
N LEU A 35 -6.29 5.90 -17.66
CA LEU A 35 -6.80 4.55 -17.39
C LEU A 35 -6.34 4.06 -16.01
N PRO A 36 -7.22 3.46 -15.20
CA PRO A 36 -6.84 2.89 -13.91
C PRO A 36 -6.01 1.61 -14.10
N VAL A 37 -4.94 1.47 -13.31
CA VAL A 37 -4.12 0.27 -13.20
C VAL A 37 -4.02 -0.11 -11.72
N THR A 38 -4.52 -1.29 -11.39
CA THR A 38 -4.48 -1.81 -10.01
C THR A 38 -3.38 -2.84 -9.85
N THR A 39 -2.62 -2.77 -8.75
CA THR A 39 -1.66 -3.82 -8.41
C THR A 39 -2.36 -5.09 -7.94
N THR A 40 -1.61 -6.19 -7.83
CA THR A 40 -2.05 -7.35 -7.06
C THR A 40 -2.16 -6.99 -5.58
N TRP A 41 -2.95 -7.78 -4.84
CA TRP A 41 -3.00 -7.67 -3.39
C TRP A 41 -1.66 -8.12 -2.79
N VAL A 42 -1.11 -7.32 -1.90
CA VAL A 42 -0.01 -7.70 -1.01
C VAL A 42 -0.64 -8.06 0.33
N GLU A 43 -0.54 -9.32 0.72
CA GLU A 43 -1.12 -9.84 1.96
C GLU A 43 -0.02 -9.92 3.02
N MET A 44 -0.29 -9.40 4.21
CA MET A 44 0.63 -9.37 5.34
C MET A 44 -0.04 -9.90 6.61
N LEU A 45 0.75 -10.40 7.55
CA LEU A 45 0.27 -10.69 8.89
C LEU A 45 0.07 -9.37 9.67
N PRO A 46 -0.82 -9.33 10.69
CA PRO A 46 -1.05 -8.12 11.48
C PRO A 46 0.23 -7.53 12.08
N GLU A 47 1.13 -8.38 12.59
CA GLU A 47 2.41 -7.97 13.17
C GLU A 47 3.35 -7.32 12.13
N ASP A 48 3.30 -7.75 10.88
CA ASP A 48 4.09 -7.14 9.80
C ASP A 48 3.52 -5.77 9.42
N VAL A 49 2.19 -5.61 9.47
CA VAL A 49 1.54 -4.32 9.24
C VAL A 49 1.88 -3.33 10.34
N GLU A 50 1.91 -3.75 11.60
CA GLU A 50 2.34 -2.88 12.71
C GLU A 50 3.77 -2.38 12.51
N ARG A 51 4.70 -3.27 12.12
CA ARG A 51 6.08 -2.89 11.79
C ARG A 51 6.15 -1.93 10.60
N LEU A 52 5.36 -2.17 9.56
CA LEU A 52 5.27 -1.28 8.40
C LEU A 52 4.77 0.11 8.80
N ILE A 53 3.71 0.19 9.60
CA ILE A 53 3.17 1.47 10.10
C ILE A 53 4.26 2.25 10.85
N LYS A 54 5.01 1.58 11.74
CA LYS A 54 6.09 2.23 12.48
C LYS A 54 7.18 2.77 11.55
N ALA A 55 7.62 1.97 10.58
CA ALA A 55 8.64 2.38 9.61
C ALA A 55 8.17 3.58 8.76
N LEU A 56 6.89 3.60 8.36
CA LEU A 56 6.31 4.73 7.63
C LEU A 56 6.26 5.99 8.50
N GLN A 57 5.82 5.88 9.75
CA GLN A 57 5.81 7.01 10.69
C GLN A 57 7.22 7.58 10.91
N ASP A 58 8.22 6.73 11.07
CA ASP A 58 9.61 7.15 11.25
C ASP A 58 10.15 7.84 9.99
N THR A 59 9.84 7.30 8.80
CA THR A 59 10.23 7.91 7.53
C THR A 59 9.59 9.28 7.33
N LEU A 60 8.30 9.41 7.63
CA LEU A 60 7.58 10.69 7.54
C LEU A 60 8.11 11.72 8.55
N THR A 61 8.44 11.26 9.76
CA THR A 61 9.04 12.12 10.80
C THR A 61 10.38 12.68 10.32
N GLU A 62 11.20 11.85 9.68
CA GLU A 62 12.49 12.30 9.14
C GLU A 62 12.33 13.25 7.96
N LEU A 63 11.40 13.00 7.05
CA LEU A 63 11.11 13.92 5.93
C LEU A 63 10.61 15.29 6.40
N GLY A 64 9.83 15.34 7.48
CA GLY A 64 9.34 16.61 8.05
C GLY A 64 10.38 17.43 8.82
N ARG A 65 11.59 16.89 9.02
CA ARG A 65 12.73 17.61 9.62
C ARG A 65 13.62 18.28 8.58
N GLN A 66 13.44 17.97 7.30
CA GLN A 66 14.08 18.65 6.17
C GLN A 66 13.31 19.93 5.83
#